data_AF-F7BBH8-F1
#
_entry.id   AF-F7BBH8-F1
#
_cell.length_a   1.000
_cell.length_b   1.000
_cell.length_c   1.000
_cell.angle_alpha   90.00
_cell.angle_beta   90.00
_cell.angle_gamma   90.00
#
_symmetry.space_group_name_H-M   'P 1'
#
loop_
_entity.id
_entity.type
_entity.pdbx_description
1 polymer ?
#
loop_
_entity_poly.entity_id
_entity_poly.type
_entity_poly.pdbx_seq_one_letter_code
_entity_poly.pdbx_strand_id
1 'polypeptide(L)'
;MKKPLVSARKPDYKYQPPLPRGRDRQLCSPEVSTMKLFTGLVFCSLVLGASGLLSFLGEAARGTWDMLRAYHDMREANYIGADKYFHARGNYDAAQRGPGGAWAAKVIRSPAERDSHSKMKLSIGIIFCSLVLGVSSREWFTFLKEAGQGAKDMWRAYSDMREANYIGADKYFHARGNYDAAQRGPGGAWAAKVISDARENAQRFTDRFKFGDSGQGAADSRADQAANEWGRSGKDPNHFRPRGLPDKY
;
A
#
# COMPACT_ATOMS: atom_id res chain seq x y z
N MET A 1 41.95 49.35 14.09
CA MET A 1 41.21 48.58 15.10
C MET A 1 41.39 47.09 14.87
N LYS A 2 42.19 46.41 15.69
CA LYS A 2 42.12 44.95 15.93
C LYS A 2 42.47 44.73 17.40
N LYS A 3 41.53 44.18 18.17
CA LYS A 3 41.66 43.86 19.60
C LYS A 3 42.58 42.65 19.80
N PRO A 4 43.34 42.56 20.91
CA PRO A 4 44.14 41.38 21.23
C PRO A 4 43.26 40.20 21.71
N LEU A 5 43.81 39.00 21.56
CA LEU A 5 43.19 37.69 21.80
C LEU A 5 42.59 37.56 23.21
N VAL A 6 41.33 37.14 23.27
CA VAL A 6 40.72 36.58 24.48
C VAL A 6 41.00 35.08 24.51
N SER A 7 41.72 34.66 25.54
CA SER A 7 41.96 33.27 25.92
C SER A 7 40.63 32.56 26.18
N ALA A 8 40.25 31.64 25.29
CA ALA A 8 39.15 30.71 25.55
C ALA A 8 39.71 29.50 26.31
N ARG A 9 39.32 29.35 27.58
CA ARG A 9 39.60 28.14 28.38
C ARG A 9 39.06 26.91 27.64
N LYS A 10 39.91 25.89 27.45
CA LYS A 10 39.44 24.55 27.06
C LYS A 10 38.60 23.96 28.19
N PRO A 11 37.42 23.38 27.94
CA PRO A 11 36.73 22.57 28.94
C PRO A 11 37.55 21.29 29.19
N ASP A 12 37.74 21.01 30.47
CA ASP A 12 38.48 19.87 30.99
C ASP A 12 37.62 18.60 30.87
N TYR A 13 37.84 17.81 29.83
CA TYR A 13 37.21 16.49 29.71
C TYR A 13 38.00 15.50 30.55
N LYS A 14 37.43 15.12 31.70
CA LYS A 14 37.93 14.00 32.51
C LYS A 14 38.06 12.75 31.64
N TYR A 15 39.27 12.23 31.51
CA TYR A 15 39.53 10.93 30.92
C TYR A 15 38.84 9.85 31.78
N GLN A 16 37.80 9.21 31.23
CA GLN A 16 37.26 7.98 31.79
C GLN A 16 38.09 6.81 31.25
N PRO A 17 38.72 5.99 32.11
CA PRO A 17 39.41 4.79 31.64
C PRO A 17 38.40 3.82 31.02
N PRO A 18 38.81 3.03 30.01
CA PRO A 18 37.93 2.03 29.43
C PRO A 18 37.47 1.04 30.50
N LEU A 19 36.19 0.69 30.47
CA LEU A 19 35.61 -0.33 31.33
C LEU A 19 36.40 -1.65 31.19
N PRO A 20 36.64 -2.38 32.29
CA PRO A 20 37.44 -3.59 32.25
C PRO A 20 36.81 -4.61 31.28
N ARG A 21 37.64 -5.23 30.43
CA ARG A 21 37.22 -6.36 29.60
C ARG A 21 36.69 -7.46 30.52
N GLY A 22 35.38 -7.56 30.59
CA GLY A 22 34.69 -8.68 31.21
C GLY A 22 35.08 -9.96 30.48
N ARG A 23 35.70 -10.88 31.23
CA ARG A 23 36.00 -12.26 30.81
C ARG A 23 34.78 -12.87 30.12
N ASP A 24 35.06 -13.58 29.03
CA ASP A 24 34.16 -14.46 28.31
C ASP A 24 33.34 -15.32 29.28
N ARG A 25 32.11 -14.89 29.57
CA ARG A 25 31.08 -15.79 30.06
C ARG A 25 30.25 -16.18 28.86
N GLN A 26 30.58 -17.35 28.35
CA GLN A 26 29.76 -18.20 27.50
C GLN A 26 28.40 -18.40 28.18
N LEU A 27 27.47 -17.47 27.97
CA LEU A 27 26.08 -17.60 28.36
C LEU A 27 25.29 -18.13 27.17
N CYS A 28 24.87 -19.38 27.33
CA CYS A 28 23.98 -20.16 26.48
C CYS A 28 23.01 -19.33 25.64
N SER A 29 22.99 -19.63 24.34
CA SER A 29 22.17 -19.02 23.30
C SER A 29 20.67 -18.99 23.63
N PRO A 30 20.03 -17.79 23.66
CA PRO A 30 18.58 -17.67 23.52
C PRO A 30 18.14 -17.52 22.04
N GLU A 31 19.08 -17.56 21.07
CA GLU A 31 18.80 -17.26 19.65
C GLU A 31 17.81 -18.23 18.97
N VAL A 32 17.61 -19.42 19.51
CA VAL A 32 16.63 -20.39 18.98
C VAL A 32 15.19 -20.04 19.39
N SER A 33 15.01 -19.29 20.48
CA SER A 33 13.68 -18.95 21.00
C SER A 33 13.05 -17.78 20.24
N THR A 34 13.83 -16.74 19.96
CA THR A 34 13.35 -15.55 19.24
C THR A 34 12.99 -15.84 17.78
N MET A 35 13.71 -16.72 17.09
CA MET A 35 13.33 -17.14 15.73
C MET A 35 12.03 -17.95 15.70
N LYS A 36 11.81 -18.86 16.65
CA LYS A 36 10.55 -19.64 16.72
C LYS A 36 9.35 -18.76 17.07
N LEU A 37 9.53 -17.79 17.97
CA LEU A 37 8.52 -16.79 18.31
C LEU A 37 8.19 -15.86 17.14
N PHE A 38 9.18 -15.41 16.36
CA PHE A 38 8.94 -14.56 15.18
C PHE A 38 8.27 -15.33 14.05
N THR A 39 8.69 -16.58 13.79
CA THR A 39 8.05 -17.41 12.77
C THR A 39 6.61 -17.75 13.18
N GLY A 40 6.36 -17.98 14.47
CA GLY A 40 5.03 -18.17 15.04
C GLY A 40 4.15 -16.91 15.02
N LEU A 41 4.71 -15.71 15.25
CA LEU A 41 4.00 -14.42 15.18
C LEU A 41 3.63 -14.04 13.74
N VAL A 42 4.53 -14.30 12.78
CA VAL A 42 4.25 -14.13 11.34
C VAL A 42 3.18 -15.12 10.87
N PHE A 43 3.19 -16.35 11.38
CA PHE A 43 2.14 -17.33 11.12
C PHE A 43 0.80 -16.93 11.78
N CYS A 44 0.82 -16.41 13.01
CA CYS A 44 -0.37 -15.90 13.71
C CYS A 44 -0.97 -14.66 13.03
N SER A 45 -0.14 -13.81 12.41
CA SER A 45 -0.61 -12.62 11.68
C SER A 45 -1.13 -12.94 10.28
N LEU A 46 -0.65 -14.01 9.64
CA LEU A 46 -1.28 -14.59 8.44
C LEU A 46 -2.67 -15.18 8.74
N VAL A 47 -2.91 -15.68 9.96
CA VAL A 47 -4.21 -16.21 10.40
C VAL A 47 -5.18 -15.10 10.83
N LEU A 48 -4.70 -13.89 11.15
CA LEU A 48 -5.53 -12.82 11.76
C LEU A 48 -5.70 -11.51 10.93
N GLY A 49 -5.21 -11.46 9.69
CA GLY A 49 -5.70 -10.49 8.69
C GLY A 49 -4.67 -9.56 8.04
N ALA A 50 -4.98 -9.15 6.80
CA ALA A 50 -4.14 -8.32 5.92
C ALA A 50 -3.65 -6.99 6.53
N SER A 51 -4.31 -6.50 7.58
CA SER A 51 -4.00 -5.27 8.30
C SER A 51 -2.62 -5.27 8.96
N GLY A 52 -2.17 -6.42 9.50
CA GLY A 52 -0.88 -6.52 10.19
C GLY A 52 0.31 -6.44 9.23
N LEU A 53 0.16 -7.02 8.03
CA LEU A 53 1.20 -7.02 7.00
C LEU A 53 1.42 -5.62 6.41
N LEU A 54 0.33 -4.88 6.15
CA LEU A 54 0.44 -3.51 5.62
C LEU A 54 1.07 -2.55 6.63
N SER A 55 0.73 -2.66 7.91
CA SER A 55 1.38 -1.90 8.98
C SER A 55 2.88 -2.20 9.05
N PHE A 56 3.25 -3.47 9.08
CA PHE A 56 4.65 -3.90 9.10
C PHE A 56 5.45 -3.37 7.90
N LEU A 57 4.90 -3.47 6.68
CA LEU A 57 5.55 -2.94 5.48
C LEU A 57 5.69 -1.42 5.52
N GLY A 58 4.67 -0.70 6.00
CA GLY A 58 4.70 0.74 6.18
C GLY A 58 5.73 1.19 7.22
N GLU A 59 5.87 0.46 8.33
CA GLU A 59 6.91 0.68 9.33
C GLU A 59 8.32 0.45 8.77
N ALA A 60 8.51 -0.62 8.00
CA ALA A 60 9.79 -0.93 7.36
C ALA A 60 10.21 0.12 6.32
N ALA A 61 9.27 0.61 5.51
CA ALA A 61 9.53 1.67 4.55
C ALA A 61 9.93 2.99 5.24
N ARG A 62 9.23 3.36 6.31
CA ARG A 62 9.55 4.56 7.11
C ARG A 62 10.87 4.43 7.85
N GLY A 63 11.16 3.26 8.43
CA GLY A 63 12.45 2.99 9.07
C GLY A 63 13.61 3.07 8.09
N THR A 64 13.44 2.55 6.86
CA THR A 64 14.43 2.70 5.78
C THR A 64 14.69 4.18 5.46
N TRP A 65 13.63 4.99 5.40
CA TRP A 65 13.74 6.44 5.20
C TRP A 65 14.48 7.16 6.33
N ASP A 66 14.23 6.80 7.59
CA ASP A 66 14.91 7.39 8.74
C ASP A 66 16.42 7.07 8.73
N MET A 67 16.80 5.86 8.27
CA MET A 67 18.20 5.50 8.08
C MET A 67 18.86 6.28 6.94
N LEU A 68 18.16 6.48 5.81
CA LEU A 68 18.66 7.29 4.70
C LEU A 68 18.85 8.75 5.11
N ARG A 69 17.91 9.29 5.90
CA ARG A 69 18.02 10.65 6.46
C ARG A 69 19.24 10.76 7.36
N ALA A 70 19.43 9.82 8.29
CA ALA A 70 20.59 9.82 9.17
C ALA A 70 21.93 9.75 8.40
N TYR A 71 21.97 8.99 7.29
CA TYR A 71 23.14 8.96 6.40
C TYR A 71 23.38 10.29 5.67
N HIS A 72 22.32 10.96 5.20
CA HIS A 72 22.41 12.28 4.60
C HIS A 72 22.90 13.31 5.62
N ASP A 73 22.29 13.36 6.80
CA ASP A 73 22.66 14.26 7.89
C ASP A 73 24.14 14.07 8.30
N MET A 74 24.63 12.82 8.32
CA MET A 74 26.04 12.52 8.56
C MET A 74 26.97 13.14 7.51
N ARG A 75 26.60 13.00 6.22
CA ARG A 75 27.38 13.54 5.09
C ARG A 75 27.38 15.07 5.10
N GLU A 76 26.24 15.67 5.45
CA GLU A 76 26.09 17.12 5.56
C GLU A 76 26.87 17.68 6.77
N ALA A 77 26.81 17.01 7.92
CA ALA A 77 27.54 17.41 9.12
C ALA A 77 29.07 17.37 8.92
N ASN A 78 29.56 16.49 8.04
CA ASN A 78 30.97 16.39 7.64
C ASN A 78 31.96 16.44 8.83
N TYR A 79 31.62 15.74 9.91
CA TYR A 79 32.35 15.77 11.17
C TYR A 79 33.09 14.46 11.41
N ILE A 80 34.39 14.55 11.72
CA ILE A 80 35.25 13.38 11.93
C ILE A 80 34.80 12.62 13.18
N GLY A 81 34.48 11.32 13.02
CA GLY A 81 34.09 10.43 14.11
C GLY A 81 32.62 10.47 14.52
N ALA A 82 31.76 11.19 13.78
CA ALA A 82 30.32 11.23 14.05
C ALA A 82 29.53 10.05 13.43
N ASP A 83 30.19 9.19 12.66
CA ASP A 83 29.59 8.04 11.96
C ASP A 83 28.81 7.11 12.90
N LYS A 84 29.38 6.81 14.07
CA LYS A 84 28.74 5.96 15.08
C LYS A 84 27.45 6.57 15.64
N TYR A 85 27.44 7.90 15.81
CA TYR A 85 26.27 8.61 16.30
C TYR A 85 25.13 8.56 15.28
N PHE A 86 25.39 8.92 14.02
CA PHE A 86 24.35 8.93 12.99
C PHE A 86 23.83 7.52 12.67
N HIS A 87 24.70 6.49 12.71
CA HIS A 87 24.25 5.10 12.62
C HIS A 87 23.35 4.68 13.78
N ALA A 88 23.73 5.03 15.03
CA ALA A 88 22.91 4.71 16.19
C ALA A 88 21.56 5.45 16.15
N ARG A 89 21.56 6.72 15.77
CA ARG A 89 20.36 7.54 15.61
C ARG A 89 19.41 6.97 14.56
N GLY A 90 19.90 6.67 13.36
CA GLY A 90 19.07 6.09 12.30
C GLY A 90 18.46 4.74 12.69
N ASN A 91 19.21 3.89 13.40
CA ASN A 91 18.69 2.62 13.91
C ASN A 91 17.63 2.82 15.01
N TYR A 92 17.84 3.79 15.90
CA TYR A 92 16.91 4.12 16.96
C TYR A 92 15.59 4.68 16.41
N ASP A 93 15.67 5.64 15.48
CA ASP A 93 14.51 6.25 14.83
C ASP A 93 13.72 5.21 14.01
N ALA A 94 14.43 4.32 13.30
CA ALA A 94 13.80 3.21 12.59
C ALA A 94 13.11 2.22 13.54
N ALA A 95 13.77 1.82 14.64
CA ALA A 95 13.19 0.87 15.60
C ALA A 95 11.95 1.41 16.31
N GLN A 96 11.88 2.73 16.54
CA GLN A 96 10.69 3.38 17.11
C GLN A 96 9.45 3.29 16.21
N ARG A 97 9.59 3.01 14.91
CA ARG A 97 8.44 2.81 14.02
C ARG A 97 7.66 1.54 14.33
N GLY A 98 8.25 0.59 15.05
CA GLY A 98 7.64 -0.71 15.34
C GLY A 98 8.44 -1.87 14.75
N PRO A 99 7.90 -3.10 14.80
CA PRO A 99 8.57 -4.31 14.35
C PRO A 99 9.13 -4.21 12.92
N GLY A 100 8.44 -3.53 12.01
CA GLY A 100 8.90 -3.36 10.62
C GLY A 100 10.12 -2.45 10.50
N GLY A 101 10.15 -1.36 11.27
CA GLY A 101 11.28 -0.43 11.25
C GLY A 101 12.52 -1.00 11.96
N ALA A 102 12.34 -1.76 13.04
CA ALA A 102 13.42 -2.50 13.69
C ALA A 102 14.03 -3.56 12.75
N TRP A 103 13.20 -4.23 11.94
CA TRP A 103 13.66 -5.14 10.90
C TRP A 103 14.48 -4.39 9.82
N ALA A 104 14.01 -3.23 9.34
CA ALA A 104 14.73 -2.42 8.36
C ALA A 104 16.13 -2.02 8.85
N ALA A 105 16.23 -1.55 10.11
CA ALA A 105 17.50 -1.25 10.78
C ALA A 105 18.48 -2.43 10.76
N LYS A 106 17.97 -3.66 10.99
CA LYS A 106 18.78 -4.88 11.02
C LYS A 106 19.23 -5.34 9.63
N VAL A 107 18.41 -5.12 8.58
CA VAL A 107 18.72 -5.56 7.21
C VAL A 107 19.70 -4.63 6.52
N ILE A 108 19.53 -3.31 6.69
CA ILE A 108 20.29 -2.26 6.00
C ILE A 108 21.69 -2.06 6.61
N ARG A 109 21.94 -2.55 7.84
CA ARG A 109 23.26 -2.47 8.47
C ARG A 109 24.38 -2.95 7.53
N SER A 110 25.36 -2.06 7.31
CA SER A 110 26.43 -2.21 6.33
C SER A 110 27.20 -3.54 6.46
N PRO A 111 27.79 -4.04 5.36
CA PRO A 111 28.36 -5.39 5.25
C PRO A 111 29.63 -5.68 6.06
N ALA A 112 30.15 -4.73 6.85
CA ALA A 112 31.49 -4.82 7.44
C ALA A 112 31.63 -5.78 8.63
N GLU A 113 30.54 -6.45 9.06
CA GLU A 113 30.56 -7.50 10.10
C GLU A 113 29.75 -8.72 9.63
N ARG A 114 30.13 -9.34 8.51
CA ARG A 114 29.36 -10.47 7.98
C ARG A 114 30.21 -11.53 7.29
N ASP A 115 31.02 -12.23 8.08
CA ASP A 115 31.44 -13.57 7.69
C ASP A 115 30.23 -14.53 7.75
N SER A 116 30.08 -15.29 6.66
CA SER A 116 29.27 -16.52 6.53
C SER A 116 27.73 -16.47 6.65
N HIS A 117 27.03 -15.50 6.05
CA HIS A 117 25.54 -15.55 5.98
C HIS A 117 24.93 -15.04 4.64
N SER A 118 25.58 -15.25 3.49
CA SER A 118 25.05 -14.79 2.19
C SER A 118 23.98 -15.72 1.58
N LYS A 119 23.96 -17.02 1.93
CA LYS A 119 22.98 -17.98 1.38
C LYS A 119 21.61 -17.91 2.06
N MET A 120 21.55 -17.60 3.36
CA MET A 120 20.33 -17.68 4.16
C MET A 120 19.37 -16.49 3.96
N LYS A 121 19.90 -15.33 3.53
CA LYS A 121 19.11 -14.09 3.35
C LYS A 121 18.42 -14.03 1.99
N LEU A 122 19.03 -14.60 0.95
CA LEU A 122 18.39 -14.76 -0.36
C LEU A 122 17.20 -15.71 -0.26
N SER A 123 17.34 -16.81 0.48
CA SER A 123 16.26 -17.78 0.70
C SER A 123 15.07 -17.20 1.47
N ILE A 124 15.28 -16.36 2.48
CA ILE A 124 14.18 -15.70 3.20
C ILE A 124 13.48 -14.68 2.29
N GLY A 125 14.23 -13.90 1.50
CA GLY A 125 13.66 -12.98 0.53
C GLY A 125 12.85 -13.69 -0.56
N ILE A 126 13.34 -14.84 -1.06
CA ILE A 126 12.63 -15.69 -2.02
C ILE A 126 11.39 -16.30 -1.38
N ILE A 127 11.47 -16.88 -0.18
CA ILE A 127 10.31 -17.44 0.53
C ILE A 127 9.27 -16.35 0.80
N PHE A 128 9.69 -15.16 1.22
CA PHE A 128 8.79 -14.01 1.41
C PHE A 128 8.16 -13.57 0.08
N CYS A 129 8.93 -13.49 -0.99
CA CYS A 129 8.43 -13.18 -2.33
C CYS A 129 7.45 -14.26 -2.82
N SER A 130 7.74 -15.54 -2.57
CA SER A 130 6.88 -16.68 -2.89
C SER A 130 5.64 -16.78 -2.02
N LEU A 131 5.64 -16.25 -0.80
CA LEU A 131 4.48 -16.16 0.10
C LEU A 131 3.60 -14.96 -0.24
N VAL A 132 4.19 -13.83 -0.64
CA VAL A 132 3.47 -12.64 -1.16
C VAL A 132 2.86 -12.93 -2.53
N LEU A 133 3.59 -13.60 -3.43
CA LEU A 133 3.08 -14.20 -4.66
C LEU A 133 2.28 -15.50 -4.41
N GLY A 134 2.25 -15.95 -3.16
CA GLY A 134 1.57 -17.14 -2.67
C GLY A 134 0.12 -16.88 -2.24
N VAL A 135 -0.36 -15.64 -2.35
CA VAL A 135 -1.78 -15.39 -2.65
C VAL A 135 -2.03 -16.14 -3.94
N SER A 136 -2.80 -17.25 -3.88
CA SER A 136 -2.77 -18.27 -4.93
C SER A 136 -2.84 -17.62 -6.31
N SER A 137 -1.81 -17.85 -7.13
CA SER A 137 -1.70 -17.26 -8.48
C SER A 137 -2.96 -17.48 -9.31
N ARG A 138 -3.69 -18.54 -8.99
CA ARG A 138 -5.00 -18.90 -9.55
C ARG A 138 -6.11 -17.95 -9.12
N GLU A 139 -6.21 -17.58 -7.84
CA GLU A 139 -7.23 -16.62 -7.36
C GLU A 139 -7.00 -15.23 -7.95
N TRP A 140 -5.74 -14.78 -8.00
CA TRP A 140 -5.41 -13.47 -8.57
C TRP A 140 -5.63 -13.42 -10.09
N PHE A 141 -5.27 -14.50 -10.80
CA PHE A 141 -5.56 -14.64 -12.23
C PHE A 141 -7.07 -14.68 -12.50
N THR A 142 -7.84 -15.40 -11.68
CA THR A 142 -9.31 -15.41 -11.76
C THR A 142 -9.86 -14.02 -11.55
N PHE A 143 -9.46 -13.31 -10.49
CA PHE A 143 -9.89 -11.94 -10.23
C PHE A 143 -9.60 -10.99 -11.41
N LEU A 144 -8.39 -11.04 -11.98
CA LEU A 144 -8.05 -10.22 -13.15
C LEU A 144 -8.88 -10.57 -14.38
N LYS A 145 -9.12 -11.86 -14.62
CA LYS A 145 -9.97 -12.33 -15.71
C LYS A 145 -11.40 -11.82 -15.55
N GLU A 146 -11.96 -11.93 -14.35
CA GLU A 146 -13.29 -11.41 -14.02
C GLU A 146 -13.35 -9.90 -14.19
N ALA A 147 -12.32 -9.16 -13.75
CA ALA A 147 -12.25 -7.71 -13.91
C ALA A 147 -12.19 -7.29 -15.39
N GLY A 148 -11.40 -8.00 -16.21
CA GLY A 148 -11.35 -7.77 -17.65
C GLY A 148 -12.68 -8.09 -18.35
N GLN A 149 -13.36 -9.16 -17.94
CA GLN A 149 -14.70 -9.50 -18.42
C GLN A 149 -15.73 -8.44 -18.01
N GLY A 150 -15.72 -8.01 -16.75
CA GLY A 150 -16.63 -6.98 -16.24
C GLY A 150 -16.41 -5.63 -16.94
N ALA A 151 -15.16 -5.25 -17.22
CA ALA A 151 -14.87 -4.06 -18.01
C ALA A 151 -15.44 -4.14 -19.44
N LYS A 152 -15.35 -5.32 -20.07
CA LYS A 152 -15.95 -5.58 -21.39
C LYS A 152 -17.48 -5.46 -21.34
N ASP A 153 -18.13 -5.94 -20.28
CA ASP A 153 -19.58 -5.83 -20.10
C ASP A 153 -20.02 -4.38 -19.89
N MET A 154 -19.28 -3.61 -19.08
CA MET A 154 -19.50 -2.17 -18.91
C MET A 154 -19.37 -1.42 -20.25
N TRP A 155 -18.36 -1.75 -21.05
CA TRP A 155 -18.19 -1.18 -22.39
C TRP A 155 -19.35 -1.56 -23.32
N ARG A 156 -19.77 -2.84 -23.33
CA ARG A 156 -20.93 -3.29 -24.11
C ARG A 156 -22.18 -2.51 -23.72
N ALA A 157 -22.43 -2.32 -22.43
CA ALA A 157 -23.59 -1.57 -21.98
C ALA A 157 -23.58 -0.11 -22.44
N TYR A 158 -22.41 0.53 -22.42
CA TYR A 158 -22.24 1.88 -22.98
C TYR A 158 -22.43 1.92 -24.50
N SER A 159 -21.88 0.94 -25.24
CA SER A 159 -22.06 0.84 -26.69
C SER A 159 -23.53 0.66 -27.06
N ASP A 160 -24.23 -0.25 -26.42
CA ASP A 160 -25.66 -0.50 -26.65
C ASP A 160 -26.52 0.71 -26.27
N MET A 161 -26.19 1.43 -25.18
CA MET A 161 -26.87 2.68 -24.82
C MET A 161 -26.75 3.72 -25.94
N ARG A 162 -25.56 3.83 -26.54
CA ARG A 162 -25.32 4.75 -27.67
C ARG A 162 -25.99 4.29 -28.95
N GLU A 163 -26.00 2.99 -29.22
CA GLU A 163 -26.66 2.40 -30.38
C GLU A 163 -28.19 2.52 -30.28
N ALA A 164 -28.75 2.26 -29.11
CA ALA A 164 -30.18 2.35 -28.86
C ALA A 164 -30.69 3.79 -29.01
N ASN A 165 -29.88 4.77 -28.59
CA ASN A 165 -30.21 6.20 -28.62
C ASN A 165 -31.65 6.47 -28.12
N TYR A 166 -32.04 5.77 -27.05
CA TYR A 166 -33.42 5.69 -26.58
C TYR A 166 -33.62 6.58 -25.34
N ILE A 167 -34.62 7.45 -25.38
CA ILE A 167 -34.90 8.41 -24.31
C ILE A 167 -35.36 7.65 -23.05
N GLY A 168 -34.73 7.95 -21.91
CA GLY A 168 -35.06 7.35 -20.61
C GLY A 168 -34.56 5.92 -20.40
N ALA A 169 -33.68 5.41 -21.28
CA ALA A 169 -33.06 4.09 -21.12
C ALA A 169 -31.71 4.12 -20.40
N ASP A 170 -31.18 5.29 -20.04
CA ASP A 170 -29.88 5.47 -19.41
C ASP A 170 -29.74 4.60 -18.15
N LYS A 171 -30.70 4.71 -17.21
CA LYS A 171 -30.68 3.95 -15.95
C LYS A 171 -30.74 2.43 -16.18
N TYR A 172 -31.43 1.97 -17.23
CA TYR A 172 -31.42 0.57 -17.64
C TYR A 172 -30.02 0.11 -18.04
N PHE A 173 -29.32 0.85 -18.90
CA PHE A 173 -27.98 0.47 -19.34
C PHE A 173 -26.94 0.55 -18.21
N HIS A 174 -27.08 1.51 -17.29
CA HIS A 174 -26.30 1.59 -16.06
C HIS A 174 -26.45 0.34 -15.18
N ALA A 175 -27.69 -0.05 -14.92
CA ALA A 175 -28.00 -1.24 -14.13
C ALA A 175 -27.55 -2.52 -14.84
N ARG A 176 -27.82 -2.66 -16.15
CA ARG A 176 -27.47 -3.85 -16.93
C ARG A 176 -25.96 -4.05 -17.01
N GLY A 177 -25.19 -3.00 -17.27
CA GLY A 177 -23.72 -3.09 -17.30
C GLY A 177 -23.14 -3.55 -15.96
N ASN A 178 -23.63 -2.98 -14.85
CA ASN A 178 -23.20 -3.36 -13.51
C ASN A 178 -23.65 -4.79 -13.13
N TYR A 179 -24.84 -5.21 -13.56
CA TYR A 179 -25.38 -6.55 -13.35
C TYR A 179 -24.56 -7.61 -14.09
N ASP A 180 -24.34 -7.43 -15.39
CA ASP A 180 -23.53 -8.32 -16.22
C ASP A 180 -22.10 -8.45 -15.68
N ALA A 181 -21.48 -7.32 -15.30
CA ALA A 181 -20.15 -7.31 -14.75
C ALA A 181 -20.07 -7.98 -13.37
N ALA A 182 -21.05 -7.76 -12.47
CA ALA A 182 -21.09 -8.39 -11.17
C ALA A 182 -21.28 -9.92 -11.25
N GLN A 183 -21.99 -10.41 -12.27
CA GLN A 183 -22.13 -11.85 -12.52
C GLN A 183 -20.81 -12.54 -12.88
N ARG A 184 -19.78 -11.79 -13.30
CA ARG A 184 -18.45 -12.38 -13.55
C ARG A 184 -17.77 -12.84 -12.27
N GLY A 185 -18.10 -12.24 -11.13
CA GLY A 185 -17.47 -12.51 -9.84
C GLY A 185 -16.92 -11.23 -9.18
N PRO A 186 -16.18 -11.37 -8.07
CA PRO A 186 -15.63 -10.23 -7.31
C PRO A 186 -14.80 -9.25 -8.17
N GLY A 187 -14.02 -9.75 -9.13
CA GLY A 187 -13.24 -8.90 -10.03
C GLY A 187 -14.11 -8.05 -10.96
N GLY A 188 -15.20 -8.64 -11.47
CA GLY A 188 -16.15 -7.93 -12.32
C GLY A 188 -16.96 -6.89 -11.56
N ALA A 189 -17.41 -7.21 -10.33
CA ALA A 189 -18.07 -6.24 -9.45
C ALA A 189 -17.14 -5.06 -9.09
N TRP A 190 -15.86 -5.34 -8.85
CA TRP A 190 -14.84 -4.30 -8.64
C TRP A 190 -14.67 -3.41 -9.88
N ALA A 191 -14.54 -4.01 -11.07
CA ALA A 191 -14.40 -3.27 -12.31
C ALA A 191 -15.62 -2.37 -12.58
N ALA A 192 -16.82 -2.90 -12.36
CA ALA A 192 -18.08 -2.15 -12.49
C ALA A 192 -18.11 -0.92 -11.57
N LYS A 193 -17.65 -1.06 -10.32
CA LYS A 193 -17.54 0.06 -9.38
C LYS A 193 -16.56 1.12 -9.87
N VAL A 194 -15.32 0.74 -10.16
CA VAL A 194 -14.28 1.69 -10.59
C VAL A 194 -14.70 2.46 -11.85
N ILE A 195 -15.28 1.77 -12.83
CA ILE A 195 -15.72 2.40 -14.08
C ILE A 195 -16.91 3.33 -13.86
N SER A 196 -17.87 2.94 -12.99
CA SER A 196 -19.02 3.78 -12.65
C SER A 196 -18.58 5.08 -11.96
N ASP A 197 -17.70 4.97 -10.95
CA ASP A 197 -17.17 6.12 -10.20
C ASP A 197 -16.35 7.05 -11.11
N ALA A 198 -15.54 6.48 -12.02
CA ALA A 198 -14.78 7.25 -13.00
C ALA A 198 -15.68 8.01 -13.98
N ARG A 199 -16.76 7.37 -14.46
CA ARG A 199 -17.72 8.00 -15.37
C ARG A 199 -18.46 9.16 -14.71
N GLU A 200 -18.89 8.99 -13.46
CA GLU A 200 -19.55 10.04 -12.69
C GLU A 200 -18.64 11.25 -12.50
N ASN A 201 -17.37 11.02 -12.13
CA ASN A 201 -16.40 12.10 -11.96
C ASN A 201 -16.17 12.87 -13.27
N ALA A 202 -16.10 12.17 -14.40
CA ALA A 202 -16.00 12.80 -15.71
C ALA A 202 -17.25 13.63 -16.04
N GLN A 203 -18.46 13.11 -15.78
CA GLN A 203 -19.72 13.83 -16.00
C GLN A 203 -19.80 15.10 -15.14
N ARG A 204 -19.52 15.00 -13.83
CA ARG A 204 -19.50 16.14 -12.91
C ARG A 204 -18.51 17.22 -13.33
N PHE A 205 -17.34 16.81 -13.80
CA PHE A 205 -16.36 17.74 -14.35
C PHE A 205 -16.94 18.44 -15.58
N THR A 206 -17.46 17.70 -16.56
CA THR A 206 -18.02 18.31 -17.78
C THR A 206 -19.20 19.24 -17.50
N ASP A 207 -20.09 18.88 -16.57
CA ASP A 207 -21.26 19.68 -16.23
C ASP A 207 -20.88 20.98 -15.52
N ARG A 208 -19.89 20.90 -14.61
CA ARG A 208 -19.31 22.09 -13.96
C ARG A 208 -18.77 23.09 -14.98
N PHE A 209 -18.11 22.60 -16.03
CA PHE A 209 -17.55 23.46 -17.08
C PHE A 209 -18.58 23.99 -18.07
N LYS A 210 -19.66 23.24 -18.36
CA LYS A 210 -20.65 23.61 -19.39
C LYS A 210 -21.84 24.40 -18.86
N PHE A 211 -22.31 24.10 -17.66
CA PHE A 211 -23.62 24.57 -17.17
C PHE A 211 -23.58 25.23 -15.78
N GLY A 212 -22.43 25.24 -15.09
CA GLY A 212 -22.34 25.76 -13.72
C GLY A 212 -22.95 24.79 -12.67
N ASP A 213 -23.14 25.26 -11.44
CA ASP A 213 -23.65 24.43 -10.33
C ASP A 213 -25.18 24.46 -10.26
N SER A 214 -25.85 23.77 -11.18
CA SER A 214 -27.33 23.84 -11.31
C SER A 214 -28.11 22.97 -10.31
N GLY A 215 -27.46 22.22 -9.42
CA GLY A 215 -28.10 21.31 -8.45
C GLY A 215 -28.77 20.07 -9.09
N GLN A 216 -29.27 20.17 -10.33
CA GLN A 216 -29.80 19.07 -11.14
C GLN A 216 -28.76 17.97 -11.39
N GLY A 217 -27.52 18.33 -11.71
CA GLY A 217 -26.45 17.34 -11.95
C GLY A 217 -26.14 16.45 -10.74
N ALA A 218 -26.37 16.96 -9.52
CA ALA A 218 -26.19 16.17 -8.30
C ALA A 218 -27.33 15.15 -8.11
N ALA A 219 -28.57 15.51 -8.46
CA ALA A 219 -29.71 14.60 -8.42
C ALA A 219 -29.57 13.50 -9.49
N ASP A 220 -29.18 13.87 -10.70
CA ASP A 220 -28.95 12.92 -11.80
C ASP A 220 -27.81 11.95 -11.47
N SER A 221 -26.70 12.45 -10.90
CA SER A 221 -25.59 11.60 -10.42
C SER A 221 -26.05 10.57 -9.37
N ARG A 222 -26.92 10.97 -8.43
CA ARG A 222 -27.44 10.04 -7.40
C ARG A 222 -28.33 8.97 -8.01
N ALA A 223 -29.18 9.34 -8.97
CA ALA A 223 -30.02 8.39 -9.66
C ALA A 223 -29.17 7.39 -10.48
N ASP A 224 -28.09 7.85 -11.12
CA ASP A 224 -27.13 6.99 -11.82
C ASP A 224 -26.44 6.02 -10.85
N GLN A 225 -25.98 6.50 -9.70
CA GLN A 225 -25.39 5.63 -8.69
C GLN A 225 -26.38 4.58 -8.18
N ALA A 226 -27.63 4.96 -7.92
CA ALA A 226 -28.66 4.02 -7.47
C ALA A 226 -28.90 2.90 -8.51
N ALA A 227 -28.93 3.24 -9.81
CA ALA A 227 -29.05 2.25 -10.87
C ALA A 227 -27.82 1.34 -10.97
N ASN A 228 -26.61 1.91 -10.86
CA ASN A 228 -25.36 1.15 -10.83
C ASN A 228 -25.34 0.13 -9.66
N GLU A 229 -25.71 0.57 -8.45
CA GLU A 229 -25.76 -0.27 -7.27
C GLU A 229 -26.85 -1.34 -7.35
N TRP A 230 -28.02 -1.00 -7.87
CA TRP A 230 -29.10 -1.95 -8.09
C TRP A 230 -28.63 -3.13 -8.95
N GLY A 231 -28.05 -2.84 -10.12
CA GLY A 231 -27.50 -3.86 -11.00
C GLY A 231 -26.36 -4.65 -10.35
N ARG A 232 -25.39 -3.95 -9.74
CA ARG A 232 -24.22 -4.57 -9.10
C ARG A 232 -24.58 -5.48 -7.91
N SER A 233 -25.72 -5.21 -7.27
CA SER A 233 -26.27 -6.06 -6.20
C SER A 233 -26.95 -7.34 -6.70
N GLY A 234 -27.03 -7.55 -8.02
CA GLY A 234 -27.66 -8.72 -8.64
C GLY A 234 -29.17 -8.58 -8.82
N LYS A 235 -29.74 -7.38 -8.67
CA LYS A 235 -31.17 -7.14 -8.93
C LYS A 235 -31.43 -6.94 -10.42
N ASP A 236 -32.63 -7.30 -10.86
CA ASP A 236 -33.04 -7.26 -12.25
C ASP A 236 -32.95 -5.83 -12.84
N PRO A 237 -32.11 -5.61 -13.88
CA PRO A 237 -32.02 -4.33 -14.59
C PRO A 237 -33.32 -3.90 -15.24
N ASN A 238 -34.22 -4.84 -15.58
CA ASN A 238 -35.50 -4.52 -16.21
C ASN A 238 -36.42 -3.66 -15.34
N HIS A 239 -36.12 -3.52 -14.04
CA HIS A 239 -36.72 -2.52 -13.18
C HIS A 239 -36.67 -1.10 -13.78
N PHE A 240 -35.62 -0.77 -14.55
CA PHE A 240 -35.44 0.52 -15.22
C PHE A 240 -35.76 0.48 -16.71
N ARG A 241 -36.22 -0.64 -17.27
CA ARG A 241 -36.43 -0.77 -18.72
C ARG A 241 -37.60 0.11 -19.17
N PRO A 242 -37.39 1.07 -20.09
CA PRO A 242 -38.50 1.86 -20.61
C PRO A 242 -39.33 1.04 -21.60
N ARG A 243 -40.64 1.32 -21.64
CA ARG A 243 -41.55 0.68 -22.60
C ARG A 243 -41.09 0.97 -24.03
N GLY A 244 -40.99 -0.08 -24.83
CA GLY A 244 -40.59 0.02 -26.24
C GLY A 244 -39.08 -0.07 -26.51
N LEU A 245 -38.24 -0.23 -25.48
CA LEU A 245 -36.82 -0.53 -25.71
C LEU A 245 -36.68 -1.88 -26.43
N PRO A 246 -36.02 -1.96 -27.60
CA PRO A 246 -35.91 -3.20 -28.37
C PRO A 246 -35.33 -4.37 -27.58
N ASP A 247 -35.92 -5.55 -27.71
CA ASP A 247 -35.58 -6.75 -26.92
C ASP A 247 -34.15 -7.27 -27.11
N LYS A 248 -33.43 -6.81 -28.14
CA LYS A 248 -32.01 -7.13 -28.31
C LYS A 248 -31.11 -6.54 -27.22
N TYR A 249 -31.61 -5.53 -26.51
CA TYR A 249 -30.93 -4.84 -25.41
C TYR A 249 -31.41 -5.35 -24.06
#